data_AF-A0A645JJA4-F1
#
_entry.id   AF-A0A645JJA4-F1
#
_cell.length_a   1.000
_cell.length_b   1.000
_cell.length_c   1.000
_cell.angle_alpha   90.00
_cell.angle_beta   90.00
_cell.angle_gamma   90.00
#
_symmetry.space_group_name_H-M   'P 1'
#
loop_
_entity.id
_entity.type
_entity.pdbx_description
1 polymer ?
#
loop_
_entity_poly.entity_id
_entity_poly.type
_entity_poly.pdbx_seq_one_letter_code
_entity_poly.pdbx_strand_id
1 'polypeptide(L)'
;MPDFDLLCGGFPCQAFSNAGLRRGFDDARGTLFFEIARLARAKRPAYLLLENVPGLLSHDKGRTFAAILASLCDLGYSVEWHVLNSKDFGVPQSRRRVFLIGYLDIRCAGKILPVRETNAKALIQLIAGAQ
;
A
#
# COMPACT_ATOMS: atom_id res chain seq x y z
N MET A 1 19.89 5.62 10.34
CA MET A 1 19.13 6.21 9.21
C MET A 1 18.52 7.53 9.68
N PRO A 2 18.64 8.62 8.91
CA PRO A 2 18.02 9.90 9.25
C PRO A 2 16.49 9.80 9.32
N ASP A 3 15.86 10.85 9.83
CA ASP A 3 14.41 10.99 9.82
C ASP A 3 13.93 11.48 8.45
N PHE A 4 12.70 11.11 8.10
CA PHE A 4 12.09 11.41 6.81
C PHE A 4 10.57 11.43 6.95
N ASP A 5 9.93 12.24 6.11
CA ASP A 5 8.47 12.38 6.11
C ASP A 5 7.77 11.41 5.16
N LEU A 6 8.49 10.86 4.17
CA LEU A 6 7.95 9.98 3.15
C LEU A 6 8.79 8.71 2.99
N LEU A 7 8.14 7.56 3.10
CA LEU A 7 8.73 6.27 2.73
C LEU A 7 8.15 5.80 1.40
N CYS A 8 9.01 5.67 0.39
CA CYS A 8 8.64 5.11 -0.90
C CYS A 8 9.09 3.64 -1.01
N GLY A 9 8.26 2.76 -1.57
CA GLY A 9 8.65 1.36 -1.74
C GLY A 9 7.84 0.59 -2.79
N GLY A 10 8.53 0.01 -3.77
CA GLY A 10 7.99 -1.06 -4.60
C GLY A 10 8.48 -2.42 -4.09
N PHE A 11 7.59 -3.39 -3.94
CA PHE A 11 7.94 -4.71 -3.38
C PHE A 11 7.40 -5.89 -4.21
N PRO A 12 8.13 -7.02 -4.26
CA PRO A 12 7.70 -8.18 -5.04
C PRO A 12 6.43 -8.81 -4.44
N CYS A 13 5.42 -9.04 -5.29
CA CYS A 13 4.12 -9.61 -4.91
C CYS A 13 4.20 -11.11 -4.52
N GLN A 14 5.21 -11.84 -5.01
CA GLN A 14 5.24 -13.31 -4.94
C GLN A 14 5.54 -13.89 -3.53
N ALA A 15 6.08 -13.08 -2.62
CA ALA A 15 6.61 -13.59 -1.36
C ALA A 15 5.54 -13.79 -0.25
N PHE A 16 4.31 -13.29 -0.46
CA PHE A 16 3.26 -13.32 0.57
C PHE A 16 2.51 -14.66 0.69
N SER A 17 2.46 -15.46 -0.38
CA SER A 17 1.77 -16.76 -0.38
C SER A 17 2.33 -17.74 0.64
N ASN A 18 3.63 -17.65 0.95
CA ASN A 18 4.30 -18.52 1.91
C ASN A 18 4.35 -17.92 3.33
N ALA A 19 4.38 -16.60 3.48
CA ALA A 19 4.54 -15.92 4.77
C ALA A 19 3.22 -15.76 5.54
N GLY A 20 2.07 -15.65 4.85
CA GLY A 20 0.76 -15.44 5.49
C GLY A 20 0.27 -16.59 6.38
N LEU A 21 0.91 -17.76 6.30
CA LEU A 21 0.60 -18.94 7.13
C LEU A 21 1.40 -19.01 8.44
N ARG A 22 2.41 -18.15 8.64
CA ARG A 22 3.29 -18.22 9.82
C ARG A 22 3.28 -16.88 10.59
N ARG A 23 2.42 -16.89 11.62
CA ARG A 23 2.48 -16.12 12.86
C ARG A 23 3.58 -15.03 12.95
N GLY A 24 3.15 -13.77 12.83
CA GLY A 24 3.80 -12.60 13.44
C GLY A 24 5.00 -12.01 12.70
N PHE A 25 5.34 -10.77 13.09
CA PHE A 25 6.51 -10.02 12.61
C PHE A 25 7.86 -10.74 12.83
N ASP A 26 7.88 -11.82 13.61
CA ASP A 26 9.09 -12.56 13.98
C ASP A 26 9.52 -13.60 12.93
N ASP A 27 8.64 -14.01 12.00
CA ASP A 27 9.01 -14.87 10.85
C ASP A 27 9.25 -14.02 9.57
N ALA A 28 9.61 -12.74 9.73
CA ALA A 28 9.86 -11.75 8.67
C ALA A 28 11.07 -12.04 7.76
N ARG A 29 11.57 -13.27 7.74
CA ARG A 29 12.68 -13.68 6.87
C ARG A 29 12.17 -13.91 5.45
N GLY A 30 12.11 -12.85 4.65
CA GLY A 30 12.13 -13.00 3.19
C GLY A 30 11.16 -12.16 2.37
N THR A 31 10.36 -11.26 2.97
CA THR A 31 9.49 -10.38 2.17
C THR A 31 9.78 -8.90 2.43
N LEU A 32 10.04 -8.16 1.36
CA LEU A 32 10.44 -6.74 1.41
C LEU A 32 9.36 -5.84 2.04
N PHE A 33 8.10 -6.26 2.00
CA PHE A 33 7.01 -5.54 2.68
C PHE A 33 7.18 -5.51 4.20
N PHE A 34 7.61 -6.60 4.82
CA PHE A 34 7.82 -6.60 6.26
C PHE A 34 8.97 -5.67 6.68
N GLU A 35 9.98 -5.51 5.83
CA GLU A 35 11.02 -4.50 6.05
C GLU A 35 10.46 -3.07 5.93
N ILE A 36 9.58 -2.82 4.96
CA ILE A 36 8.86 -1.54 4.84
C ILE A 36 8.03 -1.30 6.12
N ALA A 37 7.27 -2.29 6.59
CA ALA A 37 6.47 -2.18 7.81
C ALA A 37 7.35 -1.96 9.06
N ARG A 38 8.50 -2.66 9.16
CA ARG A 38 9.48 -2.48 10.23
C ARG A 38 10.04 -1.07 10.23
N LEU A 39 10.38 -0.52 9.06
CA LEU A 39 10.86 0.85 8.92
C LEU A 39 9.77 1.87 9.24
N ALA A 40 8.55 1.67 8.76
CA ALA A 40 7.41 2.53 9.05
C ALA A 40 7.10 2.55 10.56
N ARG A 41 7.21 1.42 11.25
CA ARG A 41 7.08 1.33 12.71
C ARG A 41 8.18 2.10 13.44
N ALA A 42 9.43 1.95 13.01
CA ALA A 42 10.58 2.53 13.69
C ALA A 42 10.73 4.04 13.45
N LYS A 43 10.36 4.51 12.25
CA LYS A 43 10.57 5.90 11.81
C LYS A 43 9.30 6.74 11.77
N ARG A 44 8.13 6.11 11.73
CA ARG A 44 6.82 6.79 11.75
C ARG A 44 6.75 7.97 10.76
N PRO A 45 7.15 7.81 9.48
CA PRO A 45 7.04 8.88 8.50
C PRO A 45 5.59 9.34 8.36
N ALA A 46 5.36 10.62 8.07
CA ALA A 46 4.01 11.16 7.89
C ALA A 46 3.26 10.46 6.75
N TYR A 47 3.98 10.03 5.70
CA TYR A 47 3.44 9.46 4.48
C TYR A 47 4.16 8.18 4.03
N LEU A 48 3.40 7.31 3.37
CA LEU A 48 3.89 6.13 2.67
C LEU A 48 3.44 6.21 1.21
N LEU A 49 4.34 5.92 0.27
CA LEU A 49 4.03 5.73 -1.15
C LEU A 49 4.49 4.33 -1.56
N LEU A 50 3.55 3.40 -1.68
CA LEU A 50 3.85 2.03 -2.06
C LEU A 50 3.35 1.72 -3.46
N GLU A 51 4.11 0.97 -4.23
CA GLU A 51 3.76 0.60 -5.61
C GLU A 51 3.76 -0.93 -5.77
N ASN A 52 2.79 -1.42 -6.56
CA ASN A 52 2.77 -2.81 -6.98
C ASN A 52 2.05 -3.02 -8.32
N VAL A 53 2.10 -4.25 -8.83
CA VAL A 53 1.28 -4.66 -9.98
C VAL A 53 -0.21 -4.77 -9.59
N PRO A 54 -1.17 -4.52 -10.51
CA PRO A 54 -2.60 -4.64 -10.21
C PRO A 54 -3.03 -6.03 -9.73
N GLY A 55 -2.27 -7.07 -10.10
CA GLY A 55 -2.49 -8.45 -9.64
C GLY A 55 -2.38 -8.62 -8.12
N LEU A 56 -1.77 -7.68 -7.39
CA LEU A 56 -1.74 -7.67 -5.93
C LEU A 56 -3.16 -7.68 -5.34
N LEU A 57 -4.10 -6.93 -5.97
CA LEU A 57 -5.47 -6.78 -5.48
C LEU A 57 -6.26 -8.10 -5.48
N SER A 58 -5.94 -9.01 -6.40
CA SER A 58 -6.59 -10.32 -6.52
C SER A 58 -5.71 -11.48 -6.03
N HIS A 59 -4.46 -11.20 -5.66
CA HIS A 59 -3.51 -12.21 -5.21
C HIS A 59 -4.05 -12.96 -3.99
N ASP A 60 -3.98 -14.28 -4.04
CA ASP A 60 -4.49 -15.16 -2.99
C ASP A 60 -5.95 -14.86 -2.59
N LYS A 61 -6.81 -14.62 -3.60
CA LYS A 61 -8.22 -14.21 -3.42
C LYS A 61 -8.37 -12.91 -2.63
N GLY A 62 -7.41 -12.00 -2.75
CA GLY A 62 -7.39 -10.71 -2.06
C GLY A 62 -6.83 -10.75 -0.63
N ARG A 63 -6.51 -11.94 -0.09
CA ARG A 63 -6.01 -12.09 1.29
C ARG A 63 -4.69 -11.36 1.51
N THR A 64 -3.80 -11.38 0.51
CA THR A 64 -2.51 -10.67 0.59
C THR A 64 -2.70 -9.16 0.71
N PHE A 65 -3.58 -8.59 -0.12
CA PHE A 65 -3.85 -7.16 -0.08
C PHE A 65 -4.52 -6.75 1.23
N ALA A 66 -5.49 -7.55 1.72
CA ALA A 66 -6.11 -7.33 3.02
C ALA A 66 -5.10 -7.38 4.17
N ALA A 67 -4.14 -8.31 4.15
CA ALA A 67 -3.08 -8.40 5.15
C ALA A 67 -2.14 -7.17 5.12
N ILE A 68 -1.83 -6.64 3.93
CA ILE A 68 -1.07 -5.41 3.78
C ILE A 68 -1.82 -4.24 4.40
N LEU A 69 -3.11 -4.07 4.08
CA LEU A 69 -3.93 -3.00 4.64
C LEU A 69 -4.05 -3.11 6.16
N ALA A 70 -4.30 -4.31 6.68
CA ALA A 70 -4.35 -4.56 8.12
C ALA A 70 -3.02 -4.18 8.80
N SER A 71 -1.88 -4.63 8.25
CA SER A 71 -0.57 -4.29 8.80
C SER A 71 -0.26 -2.80 8.78
N LEU A 72 -0.72 -2.04 7.78
CA LEU A 72 -0.54 -0.59 7.73
C LEU A 72 -1.50 0.13 8.71
N CYS A 73 -2.72 -0.37 8.84
CA CYS A 73 -3.70 0.13 9.80
C CYS A 73 -3.25 -0.09 11.25
N ASP A 74 -2.68 -1.25 11.58
CA ASP A 74 -2.08 -1.56 12.88
C ASP A 74 -0.93 -0.60 13.23
N LEU A 75 -0.25 -0.07 12.21
CA LEU A 75 0.80 0.95 12.36
C LEU A 75 0.24 2.37 12.46
N GLY A 76 -1.09 2.55 12.42
CA GLY A 76 -1.79 3.82 12.52
C GLY A 76 -1.91 4.61 11.22
N TYR A 77 -1.64 3.98 10.07
CA TYR A 77 -1.82 4.63 8.77
C TYR A 77 -3.23 4.41 8.23
N SER A 78 -3.86 5.50 7.80
CA SER A 78 -4.97 5.44 6.86
C SER A 78 -4.41 5.26 5.45
N VAL A 79 -5.06 4.44 4.62
CA VAL A 79 -4.54 4.07 3.30
C VAL A 79 -5.58 4.27 2.20
N GLU A 80 -5.18 4.96 1.14
CA GLU A 80 -5.90 5.07 -0.14
C GLU A 80 -5.10 4.37 -1.23
N TRP A 81 -5.75 3.89 -2.29
CA TRP A 81 -5.02 3.31 -3.41
C TRP A 81 -5.71 3.56 -4.75
N HIS A 82 -4.98 3.61 -5.86
CA HIS A 82 -5.58 3.63 -7.20
C HIS A 82 -4.75 2.83 -8.18
N VAL A 83 -5.42 2.23 -9.18
CA VAL A 83 -4.75 1.60 -10.31
C VAL A 83 -4.61 2.62 -11.43
N LEU A 84 -3.39 3.08 -11.67
CA LEU A 84 -3.08 4.09 -12.69
C LEU A 84 -2.36 3.45 -13.88
N ASN A 85 -2.59 3.96 -15.08
CA ASN A 85 -1.87 3.57 -16.28
C ASN A 85 -0.97 4.71 -16.75
N SER A 86 0.33 4.45 -16.91
CA SER A 86 1.31 5.45 -17.37
C SER A 86 0.92 6.15 -18.68
N LYS A 87 0.17 5.48 -19.57
CA LYS A 87 -0.32 6.09 -20.82
C LYS A 87 -1.24 7.29 -20.62
N ASP A 88 -1.92 7.35 -19.48
CA ASP A 88 -2.85 8.44 -19.14
C ASP A 88 -2.09 9.66 -18.57
N PHE A 89 -0.77 9.55 -18.41
CA PHE A 89 0.13 10.57 -17.84
C PHE A 89 1.27 10.95 -18.80
N GLY A 90 1.03 10.87 -20.11
CA GLY A 90 1.96 11.35 -21.14
C GLY A 90 3.14 10.41 -21.45
N VAL A 91 3.18 9.20 -20.87
CA VAL A 91 4.19 8.19 -21.19
C VAL A 91 3.65 7.27 -22.29
N PRO A 92 4.30 7.11 -23.46
CA PRO A 92 3.79 6.30 -24.58
C PRO A 92 3.95 4.78 -24.35
N GLN A 93 3.51 4.30 -23.19
CA GLN A 93 3.66 2.92 -22.75
C GLN A 93 2.51 2.57 -21.81
N SER A 94 1.87 1.43 -22.02
CA SER A 94 0.78 0.95 -21.15
C SER A 94 1.34 0.13 -19.98
N ARG A 95 1.50 0.75 -18.82
CA ARG A 95 1.90 0.09 -17.58
C ARG A 95 0.94 0.48 -16.47
N ARG A 96 0.05 -0.46 -16.17
CA ARG A 96 -0.86 -0.36 -15.04
C ARG A 96 -0.15 -0.73 -13.76
N ARG A 97 -0.30 0.08 -12.71
CA ARG A 97 0.23 -0.15 -11.36
C ARG A 97 -0.76 0.31 -10.32
N VAL A 98 -0.83 -0.42 -9.22
CA VAL A 98 -1.53 0.03 -8.02
C VAL A 98 -0.57 0.85 -7.19
N PHE A 99 -0.98 2.06 -6.85
CA PHE A 99 -0.28 2.93 -5.92
C PHE A 99 -1.09 2.98 -4.64
N LEU A 100 -0.45 2.73 -3.50
CA LEU A 100 -1.03 2.87 -2.17
C LEU A 100 -0.40 4.08 -1.51
N ILE A 101 -1.22 4.95 -0.95
CA ILE A 101 -0.84 6.14 -0.21
C ILE A 101 -1.26 5.95 1.23
N GLY A 102 -0.29 5.79 2.13
CA GLY A 102 -0.51 5.77 3.56
C GLY A 102 -0.28 7.15 4.18
N TYR A 103 -1.09 7.56 5.14
CA TYR A 103 -0.89 8.80 5.91
C TYR A 103 -1.33 8.64 7.35
N LEU A 104 -0.62 9.30 8.28
CA LEU A 104 -0.96 9.28 9.71
C LEU A 104 -2.07 10.26 10.08
N ASP A 105 -2.18 11.39 9.36
CA ASP A 105 -3.18 12.41 9.62
C ASP A 105 -4.43 12.18 8.77
N ILE A 106 -5.53 11.79 9.42
CA ILE A 106 -6.82 11.53 8.75
C ILE A 106 -7.35 12.72 7.94
N ARG A 107 -6.93 13.95 8.26
CA ARG A 107 -7.32 15.15 7.51
C ARG A 107 -6.79 15.16 6.07
N CYS A 108 -5.84 14.29 5.75
CA CYS A 108 -5.32 14.06 4.41
C CYS A 108 -6.24 13.24 3.50
N ALA A 109 -7.28 12.61 4.07
CA ALA A 109 -8.15 11.72 3.32
C ALA A 109 -8.80 12.42 2.11
N GLY A 110 -8.72 11.76 0.95
CA GLY A 110 -9.23 12.24 -0.34
C GLY A 110 -8.48 13.44 -0.94
N LYS A 111 -7.35 13.86 -0.34
CA LYS A 111 -6.58 15.03 -0.81
C LYS A 111 -5.27 14.67 -1.49
N ILE A 112 -4.63 13.57 -1.11
CA ILE A 112 -3.28 13.21 -1.60
C ILE A 112 -3.34 12.51 -2.95
N LEU A 113 -4.34 11.66 -3.18
CA LEU A 113 -4.52 10.94 -4.44
C LEU A 113 -5.83 11.34 -5.14
N PRO A 114 -6.03 12.63 -5.52
CA PRO A 114 -7.26 13.10 -6.14
C PRO A 114 -7.33 12.73 -7.64
N VAL A 115 -6.80 11.56 -8.03
CA VAL A 115 -6.79 11.12 -9.41
C VAL A 115 -8.19 10.61 -9.74
N ARG A 116 -8.97 11.47 -10.38
CA ARG A 116 -10.29 11.09 -10.89
C ARG A 116 -10.09 10.09 -12.01
N GLU A 117 -10.57 8.85 -11.83
CA GLU A 117 -10.71 7.92 -12.95
C GLU A 117 -11.59 8.58 -14.03
N THR A 118 -11.15 8.55 -15.30
CA THR A 118 -12.02 8.84 -16.44
C THR A 118 -13.13 7.80 -16.64
N ASN A 119 -13.22 6.78 -15.78
CA ASN A 119 -14.30 5.81 -15.74
C ASN A 119 -14.68 5.49 -14.28
N ALA A 120 -15.80 6.05 -13.83
CA ALA A 120 -16.31 6.03 -12.45
C ALA A 120 -16.74 4.64 -11.92
N LYS A 121 -15.81 3.68 -11.72
CA LYS A 121 -16.18 2.38 -11.12
C LYS A 121 -15.30 1.85 -9.99
N ALA A 122 -14.23 2.52 -9.56
CA ALA A 122 -13.52 2.12 -8.34
C ALA A 122 -13.82 3.05 -7.15
N LEU A 123 -15.02 2.94 -6.59
CA LEU A 123 -15.34 3.52 -5.27
C LEU A 123 -14.70 2.62 -4.20
N ILE A 124 -13.67 3.14 -3.53
CA ILE A 124 -12.95 2.45 -2.46
C ILE A 124 -13.71 2.62 -1.16
N GLN A 125 -14.08 1.50 -0.54
CA GLN A 125 -14.54 1.46 0.84
C GLN A 125 -13.40 1.87 1.77
N LEU A 126 -13.59 2.98 2.47
CA LEU A 126 -12.87 3.30 3.70
C LEU A 126 -13.15 2.18 4.71
N ILE A 127 -12.18 1.31 4.99
CA ILE A 127 -12.24 0.46 6.17
C ILE A 127 -11.88 1.36 7.34
N ALA A 128 -12.91 1.90 8.01
CA ALA A 128 -12.73 2.62 9.25
C ALA A 128 -12.12 1.65 10.28
N GLY A 129 -10.95 2.00 10.81
CA GLY A 129 -10.32 1.23 11.89
C GLY A 129 -11.28 1.15 13.08
N ALA A 130 -11.48 -0.05 13.60
CA ALA A 130 -12.24 -0.25 14.84
C ALA A 130 -11.49 0.46 15.99
N GLN A 131 -12.22 1.29 16.73
CA GLN A 131 -11.80 1.83 18.03
C GLN A 131 -11.78 0.73 19.09
#